data_AF-A0A258II63-F1
#
_entry.id   AF-A0A258II63-F1
#
_cell.length_a   1.000
_cell.length_b   1.000
_cell.length_c   1.000
_cell.angle_alpha   90.00
_cell.angle_beta   90.00
_cell.angle_gamma   90.00
#
_symmetry.space_group_name_H-M   'P 1'
#
loop_
_entity.id
_entity.type
_entity.pdbx_description
1 polymer ?
#
loop_
_entity_poly.entity_id
_entity_poly.type
_entity_poly.pdbx_seq_one_letter_code
_entity_poly.pdbx_strand_id
1 'polypeptide(L)'
;GGAMTLRTGKGGRYRYYTCSIKARQGETGCSGRSIPMPQLDAIVCDHIENRLLQPERLEEILASILDRREERAERRREHIAELNRRAAETELRLKRLYEAIESGVADLNDPALKERVVALRALRDQAQVDSERAQAMLESSGSMAVTPVVLRKFAATARRRLRQDGGGYRRDHLRAFAQRVEVGEGHVRIMGSKGELLRALTSVSSGKSAGIGVPTLGLKWR
;
A
#
# COMPACT_ATOMS: atom_id res chain seq x y z
N GLY A 1 -8.99 -10.01 -24.05
CA GLY A 1 -9.95 -10.96 -23.47
C GLY A 1 -11.11 -10.23 -22.82
N GLY A 2 -12.29 -10.85 -22.79
CA GLY A 2 -13.48 -10.34 -22.09
C GLY A 2 -13.57 -10.87 -20.67
N ALA A 3 -14.23 -10.14 -19.76
CA ALA A 3 -14.40 -10.56 -18.37
C ALA A 3 -15.02 -11.97 -18.27
N MET A 4 -14.64 -12.79 -17.30
CA MET A 4 -15.29 -14.09 -17.11
C MET A 4 -16.55 -13.96 -16.25
N THR A 5 -17.60 -14.69 -16.63
CA THR A 5 -18.86 -14.79 -15.89
C THR A 5 -19.10 -16.21 -15.41
N LEU A 6 -19.81 -16.34 -14.29
CA LEU A 6 -20.23 -17.64 -13.77
C LEU A 6 -21.38 -18.18 -14.63
N ARG A 7 -21.26 -19.42 -15.10
CA ARG A 7 -22.34 -20.17 -15.72
C ARG A 7 -22.57 -21.49 -15.00
N THR A 8 -23.82 -21.93 -14.98
CA THR A 8 -24.23 -23.20 -14.39
C THR A 8 -24.67 -24.17 -15.49
N GLY A 9 -24.40 -25.46 -15.28
CA GLY A 9 -24.87 -26.56 -16.12
C GLY A 9 -25.58 -27.62 -15.29
N LYS A 10 -26.50 -28.38 -15.92
CA LYS A 10 -27.26 -29.48 -15.31
C LYS A 10 -27.93 -29.08 -13.97
N GLY A 11 -28.78 -28.05 -14.02
CA GLY A 11 -29.54 -27.57 -12.85
C GLY A 11 -28.69 -26.93 -11.74
N GLY A 12 -27.48 -26.46 -12.03
CA GLY A 12 -26.59 -25.87 -11.02
C GLY A 12 -25.52 -26.82 -10.49
N ARG A 13 -25.60 -28.12 -10.84
CA ARG A 13 -24.62 -29.13 -10.40
C ARG A 13 -23.19 -28.83 -10.86
N TYR A 14 -23.03 -28.26 -12.05
CA TYR A 14 -21.74 -27.85 -12.57
C TYR A 14 -21.64 -26.35 -12.69
N ARG A 15 -20.49 -25.79 -12.30
CA ARG A 15 -20.20 -24.36 -12.34
C ARG A 15 -18.94 -24.12 -13.14
N TYR A 16 -18.99 -23.15 -14.04
CA TYR A 16 -17.89 -22.80 -14.94
C TYR A 16 -17.66 -21.29 -14.91
N TYR A 17 -16.40 -20.89 -15.04
CA TYR A 17 -16.05 -19.55 -15.46
C TYR A 17 -15.95 -19.54 -16.97
N THR A 18 -16.73 -18.69 -17.63
CA THR A 18 -16.76 -18.57 -19.10
C THR A 18 -16.49 -17.14 -19.50
N CYS A 19 -15.64 -16.93 -20.51
CA CYS A 19 -15.44 -15.59 -21.09
C CYS A 19 -16.78 -14.99 -21.56
N SER A 20 -17.12 -13.80 -21.08
CA SER A 20 -18.38 -13.11 -21.38
C SER A 20 -18.59 -12.81 -22.86
N ILE A 21 -17.52 -12.51 -23.59
CA ILE A 21 -17.60 -12.24 -25.03
C ILE A 21 -17.94 -13.54 -25.76
N LYS A 22 -17.23 -14.64 -25.48
CA LYS A 22 -17.56 -15.96 -26.05
C LYS A 22 -18.97 -16.39 -25.68
N ALA A 23 -19.38 -16.13 -24.44
CA ALA A 23 -20.72 -16.48 -23.96
C ALA A 23 -21.85 -15.70 -24.66
N ARG A 24 -21.59 -14.50 -25.19
CA ARG A 24 -22.58 -13.65 -25.86
C ARG A 24 -22.53 -13.72 -27.37
N GLN A 25 -21.32 -13.79 -27.93
CA GLN A 25 -21.06 -13.65 -29.37
C GLN A 25 -20.50 -14.94 -30.00
N GLY A 26 -20.33 -16.02 -29.23
CA GLY A 26 -19.75 -17.27 -29.71
C GLY A 26 -18.24 -17.16 -29.98
N GLU A 27 -17.70 -18.14 -30.71
CA GLU A 27 -16.26 -18.22 -31.00
C GLU A 27 -15.77 -17.11 -31.94
N THR A 28 -16.66 -16.55 -32.75
CA THR A 28 -16.38 -15.42 -33.64
C THR A 28 -16.08 -14.13 -32.88
N GLY A 29 -16.69 -13.92 -31.70
CA GLY A 29 -16.42 -12.75 -30.86
C GLY A 29 -15.18 -12.90 -29.97
N CYS A 30 -14.90 -14.12 -29.49
CA CYS A 30 -13.69 -14.42 -28.73
C CYS A 30 -13.43 -15.92 -28.70
N SER A 31 -12.17 -16.31 -28.97
CA SER A 31 -11.67 -17.68 -28.77
C SER A 31 -11.59 -18.11 -27.29
N GLY A 32 -12.10 -17.27 -26.38
CA GLY A 32 -12.02 -17.44 -24.93
C GLY A 32 -12.48 -18.82 -24.43
N ARG A 33 -12.19 -19.12 -23.16
CA ARG A 33 -12.41 -20.46 -22.62
C ARG A 33 -13.52 -20.52 -21.58
N SER A 34 -14.03 -21.73 -21.40
CA SER A 34 -14.81 -22.14 -20.23
C SER A 34 -13.93 -23.07 -19.41
N ILE A 35 -13.78 -22.78 -18.12
CA ILE A 35 -13.03 -23.62 -17.19
C ILE A 35 -13.93 -23.99 -16.00
N PRO A 36 -13.93 -25.26 -15.56
CA PRO A 36 -14.62 -25.65 -14.33
C PRO A 36 -14.18 -24.79 -13.15
N MET A 37 -15.16 -24.26 -12.40
CA MET A 37 -14.92 -23.41 -11.23
C MET A 37 -14.00 -24.09 -10.20
N PRO A 38 -14.21 -25.37 -9.82
CA PRO A 38 -13.32 -26.04 -8.87
C PRO A 38 -11.87 -26.14 -9.36
N GLN A 39 -11.67 -26.30 -10.67
CA GLN A 39 -10.35 -26.41 -11.27
C GLN A 39 -9.60 -25.08 -11.22
N LEU A 40 -10.24 -23.98 -11.63
CA LEU A 40 -9.60 -22.67 -11.60
C LEU A 40 -9.34 -22.22 -10.16
N ASP A 41 -10.31 -22.44 -9.26
CA ASP A 41 -10.17 -22.11 -7.85
C ASP A 41 -8.99 -22.88 -7.23
N ALA A 42 -8.87 -24.20 -7.48
CA ALA A 42 -7.73 -24.99 -7.00
C ALA A 42 -6.39 -24.45 -7.51
N ILE A 43 -6.26 -24.19 -8.81
CA ILE A 43 -5.02 -23.64 -9.39
C ILE A 43 -4.61 -22.33 -8.71
N VAL A 44 -5.57 -21.41 -8.50
CA VAL A 44 -5.30 -20.12 -7.88
C VAL A 44 -4.92 -20.28 -6.40
N CYS A 45 -5.64 -21.12 -5.68
CA CYS A 45 -5.41 -21.34 -4.26
C CYS A 45 -4.09 -22.04 -3.99
N ASP A 46 -3.79 -23.11 -4.73
CA ASP A 46 -2.55 -23.86 -4.59
C ASP A 46 -1.35 -22.97 -4.88
N HIS A 47 -1.45 -22.09 -5.87
CA HIS A 47 -0.40 -21.10 -6.16
C HIS A 47 -0.21 -20.11 -5.01
N ILE A 48 -1.30 -19.59 -4.44
CA ILE A 48 -1.23 -18.66 -3.31
C ILE A 48 -0.64 -19.35 -2.08
N GLU A 49 -1.12 -20.54 -1.74
CA GLU A 49 -0.69 -21.29 -0.56
C GLU A 49 0.77 -21.72 -0.66
N ASN A 50 1.17 -22.29 -1.79
CA ASN A 50 2.48 -22.94 -1.94
C ASN A 50 3.57 -22.03 -2.49
N ARG A 51 3.23 -20.89 -3.13
CA ARG A 51 4.22 -19.90 -3.59
C ARG A 51 4.14 -18.59 -2.84
N LEU A 52 2.97 -17.92 -2.85
CA LEU A 52 2.87 -16.57 -2.30
C LEU A 52 3.01 -16.55 -0.78
N LEU A 53 2.34 -17.46 -0.09
CA LEU A 53 2.31 -17.53 1.38
C LEU A 53 3.51 -18.30 1.96
N GLN A 54 4.61 -18.48 1.21
CA GLN A 54 5.85 -18.95 1.80
C GLN A 54 6.52 -17.81 2.56
N PRO A 55 6.98 -18.01 3.80
CA PRO A 55 7.57 -16.94 4.62
C PRO A 55 8.71 -16.21 3.90
N GLU A 56 9.60 -16.95 3.24
CA GLU A 56 10.77 -16.42 2.53
C GLU A 56 10.35 -15.55 1.34
N ARG A 57 9.28 -15.97 0.63
CA ARG A 57 8.73 -15.21 -0.49
C ARG A 57 8.01 -13.95 -0.02
N LEU A 58 7.28 -14.01 1.08
CA LEU A 58 6.63 -12.85 1.68
C LEU A 58 7.67 -11.83 2.16
N GLU A 59 8.77 -12.31 2.75
CA GLU A 59 9.90 -11.48 3.17
C GLU A 59 10.50 -10.74 1.97
N GLU A 60 10.84 -11.44 0.89
CA GLU A 60 11.36 -10.83 -0.34
C GLU A 60 10.39 -9.78 -0.94
N ILE A 61 9.10 -10.11 -1.03
CA ILE A 61 8.09 -9.21 -1.60
C ILE A 61 7.93 -7.96 -0.74
N LEU A 62 7.87 -8.12 0.58
CA LEU A 62 7.62 -7.02 1.51
C LEU A 62 8.87 -6.21 1.82
N ALA A 63 10.07 -6.81 1.79
CA ALA A 63 11.36 -6.10 1.91
C ALA A 63 11.39 -4.92 0.94
N SER A 64 11.09 -5.16 -0.35
CA SER A 64 11.05 -4.08 -1.34
C SER A 64 10.06 -2.94 -1.05
N ILE A 65 9.02 -3.18 -0.22
CA ILE A 65 8.07 -2.14 0.21
C ILE A 65 8.63 -1.41 1.44
N LEU A 66 9.25 -2.15 2.35
CA LEU A 66 9.86 -1.63 3.57
C LEU A 66 11.05 -0.75 3.23
N ASP A 67 11.95 -1.21 2.35
CA ASP A 67 13.09 -0.43 1.84
C ASP A 67 12.61 0.89 1.24
N ARG A 68 11.56 0.85 0.40
CA ARG A 68 10.95 2.05 -0.18
C ARG A 68 10.29 2.96 0.85
N ARG A 69 9.76 2.41 1.95
CA ARG A 69 9.19 3.21 3.05
C ARG A 69 10.28 3.86 3.87
N GLU A 70 11.36 3.13 4.15
CA GLU A 70 12.52 3.60 4.89
C GLU A 70 13.26 4.69 4.10
N GLU A 71 13.54 4.48 2.82
CA GLU A 71 14.13 5.49 1.94
C GLU A 71 13.27 6.77 1.84
N ARG A 72 11.92 6.64 1.88
CA ARG A 72 11.02 7.80 1.95
C ARG A 72 10.97 8.44 3.35
N ALA A 73 11.22 7.67 4.40
CA ALA A 73 11.32 8.18 5.75
C ALA A 73 12.63 8.96 5.92
N GLU A 74 13.75 8.42 5.46
CA GLU A 74 15.05 9.10 5.48
C GLU A 74 15.03 10.40 4.69
N ARG A 75 14.59 10.38 3.42
CA ARG A 75 14.44 11.62 2.64
C ARG A 75 13.56 12.67 3.34
N ARG A 76 12.53 12.23 4.07
CA ARG A 76 11.70 13.14 4.86
C ARG A 76 12.41 13.67 6.10
N ARG A 77 13.18 12.83 6.81
CA ARG A 77 14.00 13.27 7.95
C ARG A 77 15.07 14.27 7.50
N GLU A 78 15.73 14.02 6.37
CA GLU A 78 16.68 14.97 5.76
C GLU A 78 16.01 16.30 5.42
N HIS A 79 14.81 16.27 4.83
CA HIS A 79 14.06 17.48 4.52
C HIS A 79 13.66 18.26 5.78
N ILE A 80 13.19 17.58 6.82
CA ILE A 80 12.88 18.18 8.14
C ILE A 80 14.14 18.82 8.73
N ALA A 81 15.28 18.13 8.68
CA ALA A 81 16.55 18.65 9.18
C ALA A 81 17.00 19.91 8.42
N GLU A 82 16.81 19.95 7.11
CA GLU A 82 17.10 21.14 6.30
C GLU A 82 16.17 22.32 6.64
N LEU A 83 14.87 22.08 6.82
CA LEU A 83 13.92 23.13 7.23
C LEU A 83 14.27 23.68 8.62
N ASN A 84 14.59 22.81 9.57
CA ASN A 84 15.03 23.20 10.91
C ASN A 84 16.33 24.00 10.87
N ARG A 85 17.30 23.60 10.03
CA ARG A 85 18.55 24.35 9.84
C ARG A 85 18.28 25.75 9.32
N ARG A 86 17.44 25.90 8.29
CA ARG A 86 17.05 27.22 7.74
C ARG A 86 16.36 28.10 8.77
N ALA A 87 15.47 27.53 9.57
CA ALA A 87 14.80 28.25 10.65
C ALA A 87 15.83 28.77 11.68
N ALA A 88 16.73 27.91 12.14
CA ALA A 88 17.78 28.26 13.11
C ALA A 88 18.77 29.31 12.57
N GLU A 89 19.19 29.21 11.30
CA GLU A 89 20.04 30.21 10.67
C GLU A 89 19.35 31.58 10.55
N THR A 90 18.05 31.57 10.22
CA THR A 90 17.24 32.80 10.12
C THR A 90 17.02 33.43 11.50
N GLU A 91 16.81 32.61 12.52
CA GLU A 91 16.71 33.05 13.92
C GLU A 91 18.02 33.65 14.41
N LEU A 92 19.17 33.06 14.07
CA LEU A 92 20.47 33.64 14.39
C LEU A 92 20.69 35.00 13.70
N ARG A 93 20.25 35.16 12.44
CA ARG A 93 20.30 36.45 11.74
C ARG A 93 19.41 37.49 12.42
N LEU A 94 18.20 37.11 12.84
CA LEU A 94 17.31 37.98 13.61
C LEU A 94 17.95 38.41 14.93
N LYS A 95 18.56 37.47 15.67
CA LYS A 95 19.25 37.75 16.93
C LYS A 95 20.37 38.77 16.75
N ARG A 96 21.21 38.62 15.72
CA ARG A 96 22.27 39.58 15.39
C ARG A 96 21.73 40.97 15.06
N LEU A 97 20.58 41.07 14.38
CA LEU A 97 19.93 42.36 14.14
C LEU A 97 19.43 42.99 15.44
N TYR A 98 18.90 42.20 16.37
CA TYR A 98 18.50 42.70 17.68
C TYR A 98 19.70 43.19 18.50
N GLU A 99 20.80 42.44 18.52
CA GLU A 99 22.05 42.86 19.17
C GLU A 99 22.63 44.16 18.56
N ALA A 100 22.54 44.34 17.23
CA ALA A 100 22.98 45.56 16.55
C ALA A 100 22.13 46.79 16.91
N ILE A 101 20.83 46.59 17.16
CA ILE A 101 19.93 47.64 17.66
C ILE A 101 20.27 47.99 19.12
N GLU A 102 20.45 46.97 19.97
CA GLU A 102 20.77 47.15 21.40
C GLU A 102 22.11 47.87 21.62
N SER A 103 23.10 47.61 20.75
CA SER A 103 24.41 48.27 20.78
C SER A 103 24.44 49.66 20.12
N GLY A 104 23.32 50.12 19.55
CA GLY A 104 23.21 51.42 18.88
C GLY A 104 23.91 51.50 17.52
N VAL A 105 24.34 50.37 16.95
CA VAL A 105 24.99 50.29 15.63
C VAL A 105 23.96 50.42 14.49
N ALA A 106 22.72 50.01 14.73
CA ALA A 106 21.61 50.11 13.77
C ALA A 106 20.53 51.08 14.25
N ASP A 107 20.00 51.92 13.34
CA ASP A 107 18.90 52.84 13.62
C ASP A 107 17.55 52.11 13.54
N LEU A 108 16.79 52.15 14.64
CA LEU A 108 15.46 51.56 14.75
C LEU A 108 14.44 52.21 13.80
N ASN A 109 14.67 53.46 13.39
CA ASN A 109 13.78 54.21 12.50
C ASN A 109 14.05 53.95 11.01
N ASP A 110 15.08 53.17 10.66
CA ASP A 110 15.36 52.81 9.27
C ASP A 110 14.23 51.92 8.68
N PRO A 111 13.49 52.42 7.67
CA PRO A 111 12.44 51.63 7.01
C PRO A 111 12.96 50.31 6.43
N ALA A 112 14.20 50.27 5.92
CA ALA A 112 14.80 49.08 5.34
C ALA A 112 15.06 47.99 6.41
N LEU A 113 15.44 48.39 7.62
CA LEU A 113 15.62 47.48 8.75
C LEU A 113 14.28 46.85 9.17
N LYS A 114 13.21 47.65 9.23
CA LYS A 114 11.87 47.16 9.56
C LYS A 114 11.37 46.13 8.56
N GLU A 115 11.50 46.42 7.26
CA GLU A 115 11.15 45.46 6.20
C GLU A 115 11.98 44.17 6.30
N ARG A 116 13.27 44.30 6.62
CA ARG A 116 14.17 43.14 6.76
C ARG A 116 13.78 42.24 7.92
N VAL A 117 13.43 42.80 9.07
CA VAL A 117 12.98 42.02 10.25
C VAL A 117 11.66 41.31 9.95
N VAL A 118 10.72 41.97 9.29
CA VAL A 118 9.44 41.34 8.89
C VAL A 118 9.69 40.18 7.93
N ALA A 119 10.53 40.36 6.91
CA ALA A 119 10.87 39.32 5.96
C ALA A 119 11.56 38.11 6.61
N LEU A 120 12.52 38.34 7.52
CA LEU A 120 13.21 37.27 8.24
C LEU A 120 12.28 36.52 9.20
N ARG A 121 11.36 37.22 9.89
CA ARG A 121 10.34 36.59 10.73
C ARG A 121 9.43 35.68 9.90
N ALA A 122 8.92 36.19 8.77
CA ALA A 122 8.08 35.41 7.87
C ALA A 122 8.80 34.15 7.34
N LEU A 123 10.07 34.26 6.97
CA LEU A 123 10.87 33.13 6.51
C LEU A 123 11.05 32.07 7.61
N ARG A 124 11.34 32.50 8.85
CA ARG A 124 11.50 31.62 10.01
C ARG A 124 10.19 30.91 10.33
N ASP A 125 9.08 31.67 10.40
CA ASP A 125 7.75 31.13 10.71
C ASP A 125 7.31 30.10 9.67
N GLN A 126 7.53 30.40 8.37
CA GLN A 126 7.21 29.48 7.29
C GLN A 126 8.03 28.18 7.38
N ALA A 127 9.34 28.29 7.62
CA ALA A 127 10.21 27.11 7.76
C ALA A 127 9.82 26.24 8.97
N GLN A 128 9.39 26.84 10.07
CA GLN A 128 8.88 26.13 11.24
C GLN A 128 7.57 25.39 10.94
N VAL A 129 6.59 26.07 10.33
CA VAL A 129 5.31 25.47 9.95
C VAL A 129 5.50 24.30 8.97
N ASP A 130 6.39 24.45 7.99
CA ASP A 130 6.67 23.39 7.02
C ASP A 130 7.36 22.18 7.66
N SER A 131 8.27 22.42 8.63
CA SER A 131 8.94 21.37 9.39
C SER A 131 7.94 20.59 10.25
N GLU A 132 7.09 21.28 11.01
CA GLU A 132 6.05 20.67 11.83
C GLU A 132 5.08 19.83 11.00
N ARG A 133 4.67 20.36 9.84
CA ARG A 133 3.81 19.62 8.90
C ARG A 133 4.50 18.36 8.39
N ALA A 134 5.77 18.45 7.99
CA ALA A 134 6.53 17.30 7.51
C ALA A 134 6.74 16.24 8.61
N GLN A 135 6.94 16.68 9.86
CA GLN A 135 7.09 15.80 11.01
C GLN A 135 5.79 15.05 11.36
N ALA A 136 4.64 15.74 11.37
CA ALA A 136 3.34 15.11 11.57
C ALA A 136 3.03 14.03 10.49
N MET A 137 3.45 14.25 9.23
CA MET A 137 3.34 13.25 8.17
C MET A 137 4.26 12.04 8.38
N LEU A 138 5.44 12.23 8.99
CA LEU A 138 6.36 11.14 9.30
C LEU A 138 5.83 10.26 10.44
N GLU A 139 5.32 10.87 11.51
CA GLU A 139 4.79 10.16 12.69
C GLU A 139 3.53 9.34 12.35
N SER A 140 2.64 9.91 11.54
CA SER A 140 1.43 9.20 11.08
C SER A 140 1.70 8.01 10.14
N SER A 141 2.92 7.90 9.59
CA SER A 141 3.27 6.85 8.63
C SER A 141 3.60 5.47 9.26
N GLY A 142 3.54 5.34 10.59
CA GLY A 142 3.49 4.08 11.34
C GLY A 142 4.40 2.95 10.82
N SER A 143 5.65 2.90 11.30
CA SER A 143 6.59 1.82 10.98
C SER A 143 6.24 0.55 11.77
N MET A 144 5.38 -0.31 11.22
CA MET A 144 5.24 -1.66 11.74
C MET A 144 6.44 -2.47 11.25
N ALA A 145 7.33 -2.87 12.16
CA ALA A 145 8.45 -3.74 11.83
C ALA A 145 7.91 -5.11 11.38
N VAL A 146 8.07 -5.42 10.10
CA VAL A 146 7.70 -6.72 9.54
C VAL A 146 8.81 -7.70 9.91
N THR A 147 8.58 -8.49 10.97
CA THR A 147 9.54 -9.50 11.41
C THR A 147 9.21 -10.87 10.80
N PRO A 148 10.19 -11.78 10.66
CA PRO A 148 9.95 -13.15 10.20
C PRO A 148 8.89 -13.89 11.02
N VAL A 149 8.80 -13.61 12.32
CA VAL A 149 7.78 -14.18 13.22
C VAL A 149 6.38 -13.74 12.82
N VAL A 150 6.19 -12.44 12.54
CA VAL A 150 4.92 -11.88 12.08
C VAL A 150 4.53 -12.46 10.72
N LEU A 151 5.50 -12.61 9.80
CA LEU A 151 5.27 -13.21 8.48
C LEU A 151 4.81 -14.66 8.57
N ARG A 152 5.46 -15.48 9.41
CA ARG A 152 5.06 -16.88 9.63
C ARG A 152 3.64 -16.97 10.21
N LYS A 153 3.33 -16.15 11.22
CA LYS A 153 1.98 -16.10 11.82
C LYS A 153 0.93 -15.67 10.80
N PHE A 154 1.25 -14.67 9.97
CA PHE A 154 0.40 -14.21 8.88
C PHE A 154 0.15 -15.32 7.85
N ALA A 155 1.21 -15.96 7.35
CA ALA A 155 1.11 -17.06 6.39
C ALA A 155 0.24 -18.21 6.92
N ALA A 156 0.48 -18.66 8.15
CA ALA A 156 -0.31 -19.71 8.78
C ALA A 156 -1.80 -19.33 8.91
N THR A 157 -2.07 -18.10 9.34
CA THR A 157 -3.44 -17.59 9.48
C THR A 157 -4.13 -17.46 8.12
N ALA A 158 -3.42 -16.97 7.10
CA ALA A 158 -3.90 -16.83 5.75
C ALA A 158 -4.25 -18.19 5.13
N ARG A 159 -3.36 -19.19 5.23
CA ARG A 159 -3.61 -20.56 4.76
C ARG A 159 -4.86 -21.17 5.41
N ARG A 160 -4.98 -21.03 6.74
CA ARG A 160 -6.15 -21.51 7.48
C ARG A 160 -7.46 -20.85 7.02
N ARG A 161 -7.44 -19.54 6.77
CA ARG A 161 -8.61 -18.78 6.32
C ARG A 161 -8.97 -18.99 4.86
N LEU A 162 -8.00 -19.34 4.02
CA LEU A 162 -8.26 -19.67 2.61
C LEU A 162 -9.07 -20.97 2.49
N ARG A 163 -8.82 -21.95 3.36
CA ARG A 163 -9.52 -23.23 3.36
C ARG A 163 -10.92 -23.13 3.99
N GLN A 164 -11.84 -23.92 3.43
CA GLN A 164 -13.21 -24.09 3.89
C GLN A 164 -13.32 -25.46 4.57
N ASP A 165 -14.11 -25.55 5.65
CA ASP A 165 -14.38 -26.83 6.29
C ASP A 165 -15.11 -27.74 5.29
N GLY A 166 -14.52 -28.90 4.99
CA GLY A 166 -15.02 -29.82 3.95
C GLY A 166 -14.28 -29.80 2.60
N GLY A 167 -13.14 -29.11 2.48
CA GLY A 167 -12.23 -29.28 1.32
C GLY A 167 -12.45 -28.31 0.15
N GLY A 168 -12.93 -27.09 0.43
CA GLY A 168 -13.08 -26.01 -0.55
C GLY A 168 -12.28 -24.76 -0.18
N TYR A 169 -12.49 -23.67 -0.92
CA TYR A 169 -11.83 -22.39 -0.70
C TYR A 169 -12.81 -21.23 -0.52
N ARG A 170 -12.48 -20.33 0.41
CA ARG A 170 -13.29 -19.14 0.69
C ARG A 170 -12.94 -18.01 -0.28
N ARG A 171 -13.81 -17.79 -1.28
CA ARG A 171 -13.60 -16.81 -2.36
C ARG A 171 -13.29 -15.40 -1.87
N ASP A 172 -13.89 -14.98 -0.77
CA ASP A 172 -13.71 -13.63 -0.23
C ASP A 172 -12.31 -13.42 0.35
N HIS A 173 -11.68 -14.48 0.87
CA HIS A 173 -10.29 -14.43 1.34
C HIS A 173 -9.28 -14.46 0.19
N LEU A 174 -9.61 -15.09 -0.95
CA LEU A 174 -8.77 -15.04 -2.15
C LEU A 174 -8.59 -13.62 -2.69
N ARG A 175 -9.59 -12.75 -2.53
CA ARG A 175 -9.52 -11.34 -2.99
C ARG A 175 -8.42 -10.54 -2.34
N ALA A 176 -8.05 -10.88 -1.11
CA ALA A 176 -6.98 -10.21 -0.40
C ALA A 176 -5.62 -10.43 -1.09
N PHE A 177 -5.47 -11.53 -1.82
CA PHE A 177 -4.21 -11.96 -2.42
C PHE A 177 -4.21 -11.85 -3.95
N ALA A 178 -5.34 -12.15 -4.59
CA ALA A 178 -5.52 -12.14 -6.04
C ALA A 178 -6.62 -11.15 -6.42
N GLN A 179 -6.25 -9.92 -6.78
CA GLN A 179 -7.23 -8.91 -7.21
C GLN A 179 -7.69 -9.11 -8.65
N ARG A 180 -6.83 -9.72 -9.48
CA ARG A 180 -7.15 -10.05 -10.87
C ARG A 180 -6.54 -11.40 -11.22
N VAL A 181 -7.34 -12.23 -11.87
CA VAL A 181 -6.89 -13.51 -12.42
C VAL A 181 -7.21 -13.50 -13.90
N GLU A 182 -6.18 -13.74 -14.71
CA GLU A 182 -6.29 -13.82 -16.16
C GLU A 182 -6.09 -15.26 -16.61
N VAL A 183 -7.03 -15.76 -17.43
CA VAL A 183 -6.96 -17.12 -17.96
C VAL A 183 -6.54 -17.05 -19.42
N GLY A 184 -5.27 -17.37 -19.68
CA GLY A 184 -4.70 -17.41 -21.01
C GLY A 184 -4.77 -18.79 -21.66
N GLU A 185 -4.08 -18.93 -22.79
CA GLU A 185 -3.85 -20.23 -23.41
C GLU A 185 -2.76 -20.99 -22.64
N GLY A 186 -3.18 -22.06 -21.96
CA GLY A 186 -2.28 -22.94 -21.20
C GLY A 186 -1.71 -22.35 -19.90
N HIS A 187 -2.10 -21.14 -19.50
CA HIS A 187 -1.57 -20.51 -18.28
C HIS A 187 -2.61 -19.63 -17.57
N VAL A 188 -2.43 -19.47 -16.26
CA VAL A 188 -3.22 -18.57 -15.42
C VAL A 188 -2.27 -17.54 -14.81
N ARG A 189 -2.56 -16.25 -15.00
CA ARG A 189 -1.81 -15.15 -14.35
C ARG A 189 -2.59 -14.65 -13.16
N ILE A 190 -1.96 -14.64 -12.00
CA ILE A 190 -2.53 -14.12 -10.75
C ILE A 190 -1.85 -12.79 -10.45
N MET A 191 -2.63 -11.74 -10.33
CA MET A 191 -2.13 -10.38 -10.10
C MET A 191 -2.57 -9.89 -8.71
N GLY A 192 -1.57 -9.50 -7.93
CA GLY A 192 -1.68 -9.04 -6.55
C GLY A 192 -1.10 -7.63 -6.36
N SER A 193 -1.61 -6.87 -5.38
CA SER A 193 -1.02 -5.61 -4.93
C SER A 193 -0.17 -5.83 -3.68
N LYS A 194 1.10 -5.42 -3.78
CA LYS A 194 2.04 -5.34 -2.66
C LYS A 194 1.49 -4.53 -1.46
N GLY A 195 0.78 -3.44 -1.73
CA GLY A 195 0.18 -2.60 -0.69
C GLY A 195 -1.00 -3.27 0.02
N GLU A 196 -1.84 -3.99 -0.71
CA GLU A 196 -2.96 -4.74 -0.11
C GLU A 196 -2.47 -5.95 0.67
N LEU A 197 -1.40 -6.62 0.22
CA LEU A 197 -0.73 -7.67 0.98
C LEU A 197 -0.21 -7.14 2.33
N LEU A 198 0.45 -5.98 2.33
CA LEU A 198 0.92 -5.34 3.55
C LEU A 198 -0.24 -4.94 4.47
N ARG A 199 -1.34 -4.40 3.92
CA ARG A 199 -2.56 -4.07 4.67
C ARG A 199 -3.20 -5.31 5.30
N ALA A 200 -3.24 -6.43 4.58
CA ALA A 200 -3.72 -7.69 5.12
C ALA A 200 -2.85 -8.16 6.29
N LEU A 201 -1.53 -8.02 6.17
CA LEU A 201 -0.58 -8.38 7.23
C LEU A 201 -0.71 -7.51 8.49
N THR A 202 -0.88 -6.19 8.34
CA THR A 202 -1.10 -5.29 9.49
C THR A 202 -2.41 -5.62 10.21
N SER A 203 -3.48 -5.91 9.47
CA SER A 203 -4.78 -6.28 10.07
C SER A 203 -4.71 -7.55 10.94
N VAL A 204 -3.93 -8.56 10.52
CA VAL A 204 -3.75 -9.82 11.26
C VAL A 204 -2.87 -9.63 12.49
N SER A 205 -1.91 -8.71 12.44
CA SER A 205 -0.96 -8.45 13.53
C SER A 205 -1.59 -7.65 14.68
N SER A 206 -2.50 -6.72 14.38
CA SER A 206 -3.15 -5.87 15.39
C SER A 206 -4.20 -6.57 16.25
N GLY A 207 -4.45 -7.87 16.08
CA GLY A 207 -5.45 -8.62 16.88
C GLY A 207 -6.91 -8.15 16.71
N LYS A 208 -7.17 -7.12 15.89
CA LYS A 208 -8.52 -6.66 15.56
C LYS A 208 -9.18 -7.72 14.68
N SER A 209 -10.14 -8.42 15.25
CA SER A 209 -11.05 -9.39 14.63
C SER A 209 -11.97 -8.77 13.56
N ALA A 210 -11.55 -7.73 12.85
CA ALA A 210 -12.17 -7.33 11.61
C ALA A 210 -11.52 -8.18 10.52
N GLY A 211 -12.25 -9.18 10.03
CA GLY A 211 -11.77 -10.08 8.98
C GLY A 211 -11.09 -9.28 7.89
N ILE A 212 -9.91 -9.76 7.42
CA ILE A 212 -9.09 -9.19 6.34
C ILE A 212 -10.00 -8.38 5.43
N GLY A 213 -10.00 -7.05 5.60
CA GLY A 213 -11.07 -6.19 5.11
C GLY A 213 -11.26 -6.46 3.64
N VAL A 214 -12.31 -7.22 3.30
CA VAL A 214 -12.53 -7.72 1.95
C VAL A 214 -12.75 -6.48 1.11
N PRO A 215 -11.87 -6.15 0.15
CA PRO A 215 -12.12 -5.03 -0.74
C PRO A 215 -13.47 -5.29 -1.43
N THR A 216 -14.40 -4.34 -1.32
CA THR A 216 -15.76 -4.43 -1.88
C THR A 216 -15.78 -4.48 -3.41
N LEU A 217 -14.64 -4.26 -4.07
CA LEU A 217 -14.45 -4.42 -5.50
C LEU A 217 -14.45 -5.91 -5.89
N GLY A 218 -15.38 -6.28 -6.77
CA GLY A 218 -15.48 -7.62 -7.37
C GLY A 218 -14.15 -8.15 -7.91
N LEU A 219 -13.91 -9.46 -7.77
CA LEU A 219 -12.83 -10.14 -8.51
C LEU A 219 -13.04 -9.89 -10.00
N LYS A 220 -12.07 -9.24 -10.64
CA LYS A 220 -12.09 -9.06 -12.09
C LYS A 220 -11.38 -10.27 -12.71
N TRP A 221 -12.14 -11.31 -12.98
CA TRP A 221 -11.71 -12.41 -13.84
C TRP A 221 -11.71 -11.92 -15.30
N ARG A 222 -10.60 -12.10 -16.03
CA ARG A 222 -10.46 -11.62 -17.43
C ARG A 222 -9.82 -12.64 -18.35
#